data_AF-W6D179-F1
#
_entry.id   AF-W6D179-F1
#
_cell.length_a   1.000
_cell.length_b   1.000
_cell.length_c   1.000
_cell.angle_alpha   90.00
_cell.angle_beta   90.00
_cell.angle_gamma   90.00
#
_symmetry.space_group_name_H-M   'P 1'
#
loop_
_entity.id
_entity.type
_entity.pdbx_description
1 polymer ?
#
loop_
_entity_poly.entity_id
_entity_poly.type
_entity_poly.pdbx_seq_one_letter_code
_entity_poly.pdbx_strand_id
1 'polypeptide(L)' 'VPTPNVSVVDLTCRLAKPASYDDIKAAMKAASEGSLKGILGYTDEDVVSNDFVGDARSSIFDAKAGIA' A
#
# COMPACT_ATOMS: atom_id res chain seq x y z
N VAL A 1 -9.58 6.46 -17.73
CA VAL A 1 -8.23 7.02 -17.46
C VAL A 1 -7.25 6.36 -18.43
N PRO A 2 -6.48 7.08 -19.26
CA PRO A 2 -5.48 6.48 -20.13
C PRO A 2 -4.09 6.63 -19.48
N THR A 3 -3.79 5.82 -18.47
CA THR A 3 -2.45 5.75 -17.86
C THR A 3 -1.68 4.57 -18.48
N PRO A 4 -0.46 4.81 -19.01
CA PRO A 4 0.25 3.83 -19.85
C PRO A 4 0.79 2.61 -19.10
N ASN A 5 0.97 2.68 -17.78
CA ASN A 5 1.22 1.54 -16.91
C ASN A 5 1.04 1.93 -15.45
N VAL A 6 0.86 0.94 -14.56
CA VAL A 6 0.53 1.06 -13.11
C VAL A 6 -0.98 1.10 -12.86
N SER A 7 -1.44 0.20 -11.98
CA SER A 7 -2.82 0.08 -11.52
C SER A 7 -2.90 0.38 -10.03
N VAL A 8 -3.94 1.08 -9.62
CA VAL A 8 -4.24 1.34 -8.20
C VAL A 8 -5.36 0.42 -7.74
N VAL A 9 -5.22 -0.16 -6.55
CA VAL A 9 -6.24 -0.99 -5.92
C VAL A 9 -6.80 -0.22 -4.73
N ASP A 10 -8.10 0.06 -4.76
CA ASP A 10 -8.85 0.57 -3.61
C ASP A 10 -9.60 -0.59 -2.94
N LEU A 11 -9.28 -0.86 -1.67
CA LEU A 11 -9.88 -1.94 -0.88
C LEU A 11 -10.66 -1.35 0.29
N THR A 12 -11.98 -1.22 0.13
CA THR A 12 -12.89 -0.93 1.23
C THR A 12 -13.31 -2.22 1.92
N CYS A 13 -12.93 -2.42 3.19
CA CYS A 13 -13.28 -3.60 3.97
C CYS A 13 -13.83 -3.25 5.36
N ARG A 14 -14.76 -4.06 5.87
CA ARG A 14 -15.27 -3.94 7.24
C ARG A 14 -14.54 -4.94 8.14
N LEU A 15 -13.74 -4.43 9.06
CA LEU A 15 -13.00 -5.26 10.01
C LEU A 15 -13.92 -5.76 11.14
N ALA A 16 -13.77 -7.04 11.51
CA ALA A 16 -14.48 -7.62 12.64
C ALA A 16 -13.90 -7.17 14.00
N LYS A 17 -12.60 -6.86 14.01
CA LYS A 17 -11.91 -6.27 15.17
C LYS A 17 -11.70 -4.77 14.90
N PRO A 18 -12.02 -3.88 15.85
CA PRO A 18 -11.69 -2.47 15.70
C PRO A 18 -10.17 -2.32 15.64
N ALA A 19 -9.71 -1.52 14.67
CA ALA A 19 -8.31 -1.16 14.51
C ALA A 19 -8.26 0.32 14.12
N SER A 20 -7.29 1.05 14.65
CA SER A 20 -7.02 2.41 14.19
C SER A 20 -6.29 2.38 12.85
N TYR A 21 -6.34 3.49 12.11
CA TYR A 21 -5.56 3.61 10.88
C TYR A 21 -4.06 3.45 11.12
N ASP A 22 -3.57 3.89 12.27
CA ASP A 22 -2.17 3.72 12.68
C ASP A 22 -1.81 2.24 12.92
N ASP A 23 -2.72 1.46 13.51
CA ASP A 23 -2.53 0.01 13.68
C ASP A 23 -2.45 -0.71 12.34
N ILE A 24 -3.28 -0.30 11.37
CA ILE A 24 -3.27 -0.86 10.01
C ILE A 24 -1.95 -0.54 9.32
N LYS A 25 -1.50 0.73 9.38
CA LYS A 25 -0.21 1.15 8.82
C LYS A 25 0.96 0.37 9.44
N ALA A 26 0.97 0.23 10.76
CA ALA A 26 2.02 -0.51 11.47
C ALA A 26 2.06 -1.98 11.04
N ALA A 27 0.89 -2.62 10.90
CA ALA A 27 0.80 -4.00 10.43
C ALA A 27 1.29 -4.15 8.97
N MET A 28 0.90 -3.23 8.08
CA MET A 28 1.33 -3.25 6.67
C MET A 28 2.84 -3.02 6.54
N LYS A 29 3.41 -2.10 7.33
CA LYS A 29 4.86 -1.86 7.39
C LYS A 29 5.62 -3.08 7.92
N ALA A 30 5.14 -3.70 8.99
CA ALA A 30 5.76 -4.91 9.52
C ALA A 30 5.71 -6.08 8.51
N ALA A 31 4.61 -6.21 7.76
CA ALA A 31 4.49 -7.22 6.71
C ALA A 31 5.44 -6.95 5.52
N SER A 32 5.55 -5.69 5.08
CA SER A 32 6.43 -5.29 3.98
C SER A 32 7.92 -5.44 4.32
N GLU A 33 8.32 -5.18 5.56
CA GLU A 33 9.71 -5.34 6.02
C GLU A 33 10.05 -6.78 6.45
N GLY A 34 9.02 -7.60 6.72
CA GLY A 34 9.15 -8.97 7.21
C GLY A 34 8.80 -10.03 6.17
N SER A 35 7.64 -10.69 6.37
CA SER A 35 7.25 -11.90 5.62
C SER A 35 7.01 -11.66 4.13
N LEU A 36 6.66 -10.43 3.73
CA LEU A 36 6.38 -10.05 2.35
C LEU A 36 7.47 -9.16 1.76
N LYS A 37 8.67 -9.14 2.35
CA LYS A 37 9.79 -8.34 1.84
C LYS A 37 10.14 -8.70 0.40
N GLY A 38 10.08 -7.71 -0.47
CA GLY A 38 10.28 -7.85 -1.92
C GLY A 38 9.00 -8.14 -2.72
N ILE A 39 7.88 -8.40 -2.05
CA ILE A 39 6.55 -8.57 -2.66
C ILE A 39 5.65 -7.39 -2.31
N LEU A 40 5.58 -7.01 -1.03
CA LEU A 40 4.82 -5.87 -0.52
C LEU A 40 5.78 -4.73 -0.18
N GLY A 41 5.52 -3.55 -0.72
CA GLY A 41 6.12 -2.28 -0.31
C GLY A 41 5.19 -1.49 0.60
N TYR A 42 5.77 -0.60 1.39
CA TYR A 42 5.04 0.40 2.18
C TYR A 42 5.66 1.77 1.86
N THR A 43 4.82 2.77 1.63
CA THR A 43 5.26 4.17 1.44
C THR A 43 4.36 5.12 2.24
N ASP A 44 4.99 6.10 2.88
CA ASP A 44 4.36 7.24 3.55
C ASP A 44 4.70 8.58 2.86
N GLU A 45 5.35 8.51 1.70
CA GLU A 45 5.67 9.66 0.85
C GLU A 45 4.54 9.98 -0.13
N ASP A 46 4.46 11.24 -0.56
CA ASP A 46 3.47 11.67 -1.56
C ASP A 46 3.95 11.22 -2.96
N VAL A 47 3.56 10.02 -3.34
CA VAL A 47 3.99 9.32 -4.56
C VAL A 47 2.94 9.40 -5.66
N VAL A 48 3.37 9.41 -6.92
CA VAL A 48 2.50 9.32 -8.09
C VAL A 48 2.73 8.01 -8.84
N SER A 49 1.74 7.59 -9.63
CA SER A 49 1.79 6.31 -10.39
C SER A 49 3.07 6.09 -11.20
N ASN A 50 3.71 7.15 -11.71
CA ASN A 50 4.97 7.04 -12.44
C ASN A 50 6.17 6.61 -11.59
N ASP A 51 6.12 6.80 -10.26
CA ASP A 51 7.22 6.45 -9.34
C ASP A 51 7.36 4.92 -9.17
N PHE A 52 6.36 4.16 -9.62
CA PHE A 52 6.32 2.70 -9.53
C PHE A 52 6.59 1.99 -10.86
N VAL A 53 6.90 2.73 -11.93
CA VAL A 53 7.19 2.14 -13.25
C VAL A 53 8.53 1.40 -13.19
N GLY A 54 8.47 0.07 -13.29
CA GLY A 54 9.65 -0.81 -13.21
C GLY A 54 9.94 -1.35 -11.81
N ASP A 55 9.04 -1.14 -10.84
CA ASP A 55 9.15 -1.74 -9.53
C ASP A 55 8.90 -3.27 -9.61
N ALA A 56 9.80 -4.06 -9.02
CA ALA A 56 9.70 -5.51 -9.00
C ALA A 56 8.73 -6.05 -7.93
N ARG A 57 8.26 -5.18 -7.02
CA ARG A 57 7.30 -5.52 -5.97
C ARG A 57 5.91 -5.70 -6.57
N SER A 58 5.17 -6.67 -6.05
CA SER A 58 3.82 -6.99 -6.54
C SER A 58 2.74 -6.02 -6.05
N SER A 59 2.95 -5.38 -4.90
CA SER A 59 2.00 -4.41 -4.33
C SER A 59 2.74 -3.40 -3.47
N ILE A 60 2.28 -2.15 -3.46
CA ILE A 60 2.84 -1.08 -2.63
C ILE A 60 1.68 -0.41 -1.92
N PHE A 61 1.72 -0.44 -0.59
CA PHE A 61 0.72 0.18 0.26
C PHE A 61 1.05 1.66 0.44
N ASP A 62 0.14 2.53 -0.03
CA ASP A 62 0.20 3.98 0.16
C ASP A 62 -0.55 4.36 1.45
N ALA A 63 0.21 4.75 2.47
CA ALA A 63 -0.29 5.06 3.79
C ALA A 63 -0.97 6.43 3.90
N LYS A 64 -0.84 7.31 2.90
CA LYS A 64 -1.49 8.63 2.90
C LYS A 64 -2.73 8.69 2.02
N ALA A 65 -2.86 7.79 1.06
CA ALA A 65 -4.03 7.71 0.20
C ALA A 65 -5.27 7.10 0.89
N GLY A 66 -5.07 6.26 1.91
CA GLY A 66 -6.16 5.59 2.63
C GLY A 66 -6.80 6.43 3.74
N ILE A 67 -8.06 6.11 4.06
CA ILE A 67 -8.81 6.62 5.22
C ILE A 67 -9.50 5.46 5.96
N ALA A 68 -9.64 5.55 7.28
CA ALA A 68 -10.37 4.58 8.12
C ALA A 68 -11.60 5.21 8.76
#